data_AF-A0A9E0TSS9-F1
#
_entry.id   AF-A0A9E0TSS9-F1
#
_cell.length_a   1.000
_cell.length_b   1.000
_cell.length_c   1.000
_cell.angle_alpha   90.00
_cell.angle_beta   90.00
_cell.angle_gamma   90.00
#
_symmetry.space_group_name_H-M   'P 1'
#
loop_
_entity.id
_entity.type
_entity.pdbx_description
1 polymer ?
#
loop_
_entity_poly.entity_id
_entity_poly.type
_entity_poly.pdbx_seq_one_letter_code
_entity_poly.pdbx_strand_id
1 'polypeptide(L)'
;MPRQCQVTGKTPKRGNSYAIRGIAKKKKGVGLKVTGIKKRRFNPNLMKKRFWFNEENRFITLSVTAHGMRKIDRVGVDAVVREIRARGEKI
;
A
#
# COMPACT_ATOMS: atom_id res chain seq x y z
N MET A 1 -13.88 1.78 5.63
CA MET A 1 -13.19 1.24 4.44
C MET A 1 -12.00 0.39 4.87
N PRO A 2 -11.83 -0.81 4.29
CA PRO A 2 -10.65 -1.62 4.57
C PRO A 2 -9.39 -0.83 4.17
N ARG A 3 -8.41 -0.73 5.07
CA ARG A 3 -7.09 -0.13 4.78
C ARG A 3 -6.22 -1.13 4.00
N GLN A 4 -6.83 -1.83 3.06
CA GLN A 4 -6.22 -2.90 2.28
C GLN A 4 -6.40 -2.61 0.79
N CYS A 5 -5.36 -2.90 0.01
CA CYS A 5 -5.47 -2.88 -1.43
C CYS A 5 -6.13 -4.16 -1.93
N GLN A 6 -7.22 -4.08 -2.69
CA GLN A 6 -7.94 -5.26 -3.19
C GLN A 6 -7.10 -6.10 -4.16
N VAL A 7 -6.28 -5.43 -4.98
CA VAL A 7 -5.41 -6.09 -5.97
C VAL A 7 -4.21 -6.78 -5.32
N THR A 8 -3.50 -6.08 -4.43
CA THR A 8 -2.19 -6.53 -3.90
C THR A 8 -2.23 -7.05 -2.47
N GLY A 9 -3.37 -6.93 -1.79
CA GLY A 9 -3.51 -7.29 -0.39
C GLY A 9 -2.72 -6.42 0.60
N LYS A 10 -2.08 -5.32 0.16
CA LYS A 10 -1.25 -4.48 1.05
C LYS A 10 -2.05 -3.94 2.22
N THR A 11 -1.64 -4.29 3.44
CA THR A 11 -2.24 -3.86 4.71
C THR A 11 -1.33 -2.89 5.48
N PRO A 12 -1.85 -2.16 6.48
CA PRO A 12 -1.05 -1.27 7.30
C PRO A 12 -0.08 -2.05 8.18
N LYS A 13 1.19 -1.68 8.16
CA LYS A 13 2.22 -2.30 9.03
C LYS A 13 2.43 -1.48 10.29
N ARG A 14 2.76 -2.13 11.40
CA ARG A 14 3.19 -1.48 12.63
C ARG A 14 4.70 -1.26 12.60
N GLY A 15 5.17 -0.18 13.19
CA GLY A 15 6.58 -0.04 13.55
C GLY A 15 6.82 1.14 14.47
N ASN A 16 8.06 1.59 14.58
CA ASN A 16 8.47 2.61 15.53
C ASN A 16 8.94 3.88 14.82
N SER A 17 8.76 5.02 15.47
CA SER A 17 9.39 6.28 15.15
C SER A 17 10.52 6.50 16.15
N TYR A 18 11.74 6.68 15.65
CA TYR A 18 12.93 6.90 16.46
C TYR A 18 13.30 8.38 16.45
N ALA A 19 13.44 8.98 17.63
CA ALA A 19 14.09 10.27 17.79
C ALA A 19 15.60 10.02 17.96
N ILE A 20 16.40 10.53 17.04
CA ILE A 20 17.85 10.33 17.01
C ILE A 20 18.52 11.70 17.14
N ARG A 21 19.48 11.83 18.06
CA ARG A 21 20.26 13.07 18.30
C ARG A 21 21.76 12.83 18.14
N GLY A 22 22.50 13.91 17.93
CA GLY A 22 23.96 13.90 17.74
C GLY A 22 24.39 13.90 16.28
N ILE A 23 25.71 13.82 16.06
CA ILE A 23 26.32 13.82 14.73
C ILE A 23 26.78 12.40 14.39
N ALA A 24 26.48 11.95 13.18
CA ALA A 24 26.89 10.62 12.71
C ALA A 24 28.42 10.47 12.68
N LYS A 25 28.91 9.27 13.05
CA LYS A 25 30.36 8.97 13.01
C LYS A 25 30.99 9.17 11.62
N LYS A 26 30.24 8.85 10.55
CA LYS A 26 30.67 9.11 9.17
C LYS A 26 30.94 10.60 8.89
N LYS A 27 30.34 11.51 9.64
CA LYS A 27 30.58 12.96 9.58
C LYS A 27 31.61 13.42 10.62
N LYS A 28 32.50 12.51 11.07
CA LYS A 28 33.50 12.72 12.13
C LYS A 28 32.91 13.15 13.48
N GLY A 29 31.63 12.83 13.76
CA GLY A 29 31.00 13.05 15.06
C GLY A 29 31.15 11.88 16.04
N VAL A 30 30.82 12.09 17.32
CA VAL A 30 30.85 11.05 18.37
C VAL A 30 29.88 9.89 18.09
N GLY A 31 28.74 10.18 17.47
CA GLY A 31 27.73 9.18 17.07
C GLY A 31 26.30 9.63 17.32
N LEU A 32 25.38 8.97 16.63
CA LEU A 32 23.95 9.16 16.78
C LEU A 32 23.43 8.36 17.99
N LYS A 33 22.59 8.97 18.83
CA LYS A 33 21.96 8.36 20.00
C LYS A 33 20.44 8.39 19.86
N VAL A 34 19.79 7.27 20.19
CA VAL A 34 18.32 7.19 20.23
C VAL A 34 17.85 7.79 21.54
N THR A 35 17.06 8.86 21.48
CA THR A 35 16.50 9.55 22.66
C THR A 35 15.03 9.24 22.90
N GLY A 36 14.35 8.58 21.96
CA GLY A 36 12.96 8.22 22.14
C GLY A 36 12.47 7.24 21.08
N ILE A 37 11.57 6.35 21.49
CA ILE A 37 10.94 5.34 20.65
C ILE A 37 9.43 5.44 20.85
N LYS A 38 8.68 5.77 19.79
CA LYS A 38 7.21 5.82 19.81
C LYS A 38 6.63 4.87 18.78
N LYS A 39 5.51 4.21 19.10
CA LYS A 39 4.79 3.34 18.15
C LYS A 39 4.13 4.19 17.06
N ARG A 40 4.21 3.77 15.80
CA ARG A 40 3.52 4.36 14.64
C ARG A 40 2.92 3.28 13.73
N ARG A 41 2.01 3.68 12.85
CA ARG A 41 1.45 2.83 11.79
C ARG A 41 1.87 3.35 10.43
N PHE A 42 2.32 2.45 9.56
CA PHE A 42 2.61 2.70 8.16
C PHE A 42 1.39 2.28 7.33
N ASN A 43 0.58 3.27 6.94
CA ASN A 43 -0.59 3.01 6.11
C ASN A 43 -0.17 2.94 4.63
N PRO A 44 -0.75 2.03 3.83
CA PRO A 44 -0.61 2.08 2.38
C PRO A 44 -1.28 3.34 1.82
N ASN A 45 -0.68 3.96 0.80
CA ASN A 45 -1.30 5.04 0.05
C ASN A 45 -2.40 4.46 -0.86
N LEU A 46 -3.62 4.38 -0.32
CA LEU A 46 -4.79 3.83 -1.01
C LEU A 46 -5.55 4.93 -1.74
N MET A 47 -5.90 4.65 -2.98
CA MET A 47 -6.65 5.54 -3.85
C MET A 47 -7.88 4.79 -4.36
N LYS A 48 -9.04 5.45 -4.37
CA LYS A 48 -10.22 4.92 -5.05
C LYS A 48 -10.11 5.29 -6.54
N LYS A 49 -10.19 4.30 -7.41
CA LYS A 49 -10.16 4.51 -8.87
C LYS A 49 -11.23 3.65 -9.53
N ARG A 50 -11.80 4.18 -10.61
CA ARG A 50 -12.78 3.49 -11.45
C ARG A 50 -12.06 2.87 -12.65
N PHE A 51 -12.39 1.62 -12.94
CA PHE A 51 -11.91 0.87 -14.09
C PHE A 51 -13.10 0.42 -14.91
N TRP A 52 -12.97 0.46 -16.24
CA TRP A 52 -13.96 -0.14 -17.13
C TRP A 52 -13.76 -1.65 -17.17
N PHE A 53 -14.83 -2.41 -17.01
CA PHE A 53 -14.81 -3.87 -17.06
C PHE A 53 -15.62 -4.34 -18.26
N ASN A 54 -14.94 -5.02 -19.19
CA ASN A 54 -15.50 -5.34 -20.50
C ASN A 54 -16.56 -6.43 -20.42
N GLU A 55 -16.37 -7.45 -19.57
CA GLU A 55 -17.27 -8.61 -19.51
C GLU A 55 -18.69 -8.23 -19.03
N GLU A 56 -18.82 -7.23 -18.15
CA GLU A 56 -20.12 -6.77 -17.62
C GLU A 56 -20.53 -5.38 -18.12
N ASN A 57 -19.78 -4.80 -19.07
CA ASN A 57 -20.02 -3.45 -19.60
C ASN A 57 -20.32 -2.40 -18.53
N ARG A 58 -19.57 -2.43 -17.42
CA ARG A 58 -19.76 -1.51 -16.29
C ARG A 58 -18.45 -0.97 -15.74
N PHE A 59 -18.56 0.16 -15.03
CA PHE A 59 -17.45 0.68 -14.24
C PHE A 59 -17.39 0.00 -12.88
N ILE A 60 -16.22 -0.49 -12.53
CA ILE A 60 -15.90 -1.05 -11.22
C ILE A 60 -15.05 -0.05 -10.44
N THR A 61 -15.37 0.15 -9.16
CA THR A 61 -14.55 0.98 -8.27
C THR A 61 -13.65 0.11 -7.40
N LEU A 62 -12.33 0.24 -7.54
CA LEU A 62 -11.35 -0.48 -6.73
C LEU A 62 -10.55 0.49 -5.83
N SER A 63 -10.29 0.04 -4.61
CA SER A 63 -9.33 0.63 -3.68
C SER A 63 -7.94 0.04 -3.94
N VAL A 64 -7.09 0.84 -4.60
CA VAL A 64 -5.79 0.39 -5.11
C VAL A 64 -4.65 1.22 -4.55
N THR A 65 -3.48 0.59 -4.43
CA THR A 65 -2.21 1.33 -4.28
C THR A 65 -1.59 1.59 -5.65
N ALA A 66 -0.60 2.49 -5.73
CA ALA A 66 0.16 2.72 -6.97
C ALA A 66 0.77 1.42 -7.54
N HIS A 67 1.25 0.51 -6.69
CA HIS A 67 1.73 -0.81 -7.14
C HIS A 67 0.60 -1.69 -7.68
N GLY A 68 -0.60 -1.59 -7.09
CA GLY A 68 -1.78 -2.29 -7.59
C GLY A 68 -2.20 -1.78 -8.95
N MET A 69 -2.14 -0.47 -9.18
CA MET A 69 -2.37 0.15 -10.48
C MET A 69 -1.40 -0.40 -11.54
N ARG A 70 -0.10 -0.43 -11.23
CA ARG A 70 0.90 -1.02 -12.14
C ARG A 70 0.65 -2.50 -12.44
N LYS A 71 0.09 -3.28 -11.49
CA LYS A 71 -0.30 -4.68 -11.75
C LYS A 71 -1.48 -4.74 -12.72
N ILE A 72 -2.49 -3.89 -12.52
CA ILE A 72 -3.65 -3.79 -13.43
C ILE A 72 -3.18 -3.43 -14.83
N ASP A 73 -2.31 -2.45 -14.99
CA ASP A 73 -1.83 -2.01 -16.31
C ASP A 73 -1.05 -3.11 -17.04
N ARG A 74 -0.35 -3.99 -16.31
CA ARG A 74 0.43 -5.09 -16.89
C ARG A 74 -0.41 -6.31 -17.25
N VAL A 75 -1.35 -6.70 -16.38
CA VAL A 75 -2.08 -7.97 -16.48
C VAL A 75 -3.45 -7.77 -17.15
N GLY A 76 -3.98 -6.55 -17.11
CA GLY A 76 -5.33 -6.21 -17.55
C GLY A 76 -6.35 -6.22 -16.41
N VAL A 77 -7.43 -5.44 -16.58
CA VAL A 77 -8.51 -5.31 -15.58
C VAL A 77 -9.25 -6.64 -15.42
N ASP A 78 -9.52 -7.35 -16.52
CA ASP A 78 -10.39 -8.53 -16.50
C ASP A 78 -9.79 -9.68 -15.68
N ALA A 79 -8.50 -9.98 -15.90
CA ALA A 79 -7.78 -10.99 -15.15
C ALA A 79 -7.69 -10.66 -13.66
N VAL A 80 -7.48 -9.39 -13.30
CA VAL A 80 -7.43 -8.95 -11.91
C VAL A 80 -8.80 -9.06 -11.23
N VAL A 81 -9.89 -8.73 -11.93
CA VAL A 81 -11.25 -8.88 -11.40
C VAL A 81 -11.57 -10.35 -11.14
N ARG A 82 -11.19 -11.26 -12.05
CA ARG A 82 -11.34 -12.71 -11.82
C ARG A 82 -10.54 -13.20 -10.62
N GLU A 83 -9.29 -12.77 -10.45
CA GLU A 83 -8.49 -13.10 -9.25
C GLU A 83 -9.16 -12.62 -7.96
N ILE A 84 -9.71 -11.41 -7.95
CA ILE A 84 -10.36 -10.84 -6.77
C ILE A 84 -11.65 -11.59 -6.43
N ARG A 85 -12.45 -11.96 -7.44
CA ARG A 85 -13.65 -12.80 -7.26
C ARG A 85 -13.32 -14.20 -6.75
N ALA A 86 -12.26 -14.81 -7.28
CA ALA A 86 -11.78 -16.12 -6.81
C ALA A 86 -11.34 -16.09 -5.34
N ARG A 87 -10.87 -14.93 -4.86
CA ARG A 87 -10.54 -14.71 -3.43
C ARG A 87 -11.79 -14.51 -2.56
N GLY A 88 -12.98 -14.36 -3.15
CA GLY A 88 -14.24 -14.11 -2.43
C GLY A 88 -14.47 -12.65 -2.04
N GLU A 89 -13.69 -11.71 -2.57
CA GLU A 89 -13.92 -10.28 -2.35
C GLU A 89 -15.08 -9.78 -3.25
N LYS A 90 -16.05 -9.06 -2.66
CA LYS A 90 -17.20 -8.49 -3.40
C LYS A 90 -16.76 -7.23 -4.19
N ILE A 91 -17.15 -7.17 -5.47
CA ILE A 91 -16.79 -6.11 -6.44
C ILE A 91 -18.02 -5.57 -7.18
#